data_AF-A0A521UD70-F1
#
_entry.id   AF-A0A521UD70-F1
#
_cell.length_a   1.000
_cell.length_b   1.000
_cell.length_c   1.000
_cell.angle_alpha   90.00
_cell.angle_beta   90.00
_cell.angle_gamma   90.00
#
_symmetry.space_group_name_H-M   'P 1'
#
loop_
_entity.id
_entity.type
_entity.pdbx_description
1 polymer ?
#
loop_
_entity_poly.entity_id
_entity_poly.type
_entity_poly.pdbx_seq_one_letter_code
_entity_poly.pdbx_strand_id
1 'polypeptide(L)'
;MTRPTLLAFASLALSIGCVREAPHAPPRASQPQPSAHEALDRMDTRAPVPLLPMMANHQKQNMRGHLVAVQEITAALATDDFPAIERAASRIGFSEQMGQMCSHMGAGAPG
;
A
#
# COMPACT_ATOMS: atom_id res chain seq x y z
N MET A 1 14.73 -5.43 61.57
CA MET A 1 15.15 -6.77 61.08
C MET A 1 15.01 -6.76 59.56
N THR A 2 15.97 -6.15 58.84
CA THR A 2 17.17 -6.78 58.19
C THR A 2 16.86 -7.67 56.98
N ARG A 3 16.85 -7.02 55.78
CA ARG A 3 17.41 -7.33 54.42
C ARG A 3 17.85 -8.79 54.08
N PRO A 4 18.03 -9.21 52.79
CA PRO A 4 18.25 -8.43 51.54
C PRO A 4 17.49 -8.96 50.28
N THR A 5 17.20 -8.17 49.24
CA THR A 5 18.04 -7.82 48.05
C THR A 5 18.78 -8.99 47.39
N LEU A 6 18.29 -9.47 46.25
CA LEU A 6 19.08 -10.23 45.27
C LEU A 6 18.81 -9.67 43.87
N LEU A 7 19.71 -8.79 43.46
CA LEU A 7 19.91 -8.35 42.09
C LEU A 7 20.38 -9.55 41.26
N ALA A 8 19.58 -9.98 40.29
CA ALA A 8 20.04 -10.86 39.22
C ALA A 8 20.39 -10.00 37.99
N PHE A 9 21.63 -9.52 37.96
CA PHE A 9 22.26 -9.01 36.74
C PHE A 9 22.59 -10.21 35.84
N ALA A 10 21.72 -10.51 34.86
CA ALA A 10 21.99 -11.53 33.85
C ALA A 10 22.60 -10.89 32.59
N SER A 11 23.92 -10.96 32.53
CA SER A 11 24.78 -11.14 31.36
C SER A 11 24.32 -10.58 30.01
N LEU A 12 24.78 -9.38 29.70
CA LEU A 12 24.89 -8.87 28.33
C LEU A 12 26.04 -9.60 27.62
N ALA A 13 25.72 -10.72 26.96
CA ALA A 13 26.67 -11.42 26.09
C ALA A 13 26.80 -10.63 24.78
N LEU A 14 27.80 -9.74 24.74
CA LEU A 14 28.22 -9.02 23.55
C LEU A 14 28.91 -10.01 22.59
N SER A 15 28.13 -10.64 21.72
CA SER A 15 28.64 -11.46 20.61
C SER A 15 29.25 -10.54 19.55
N ILE A 16 30.53 -10.20 19.75
CA ILE A 16 31.41 -9.65 18.72
C ILE A 16 31.57 -10.75 17.65
N GLY A 17 30.70 -10.72 16.66
CA GLY A 17 30.81 -11.58 15.48
C GLY A 17 32.07 -11.22 14.70
N CYS A 18 32.93 -12.21 14.49
CA CYS A 18 34.05 -12.12 13.56
C CYS A 18 33.51 -11.80 12.16
N VAL A 19 33.68 -10.57 11.69
CA VAL A 19 33.54 -10.26 10.27
C VAL A 19 34.73 -10.92 9.56
N ARG A 20 34.46 -11.99 8.82
CA ARG A 20 35.41 -12.52 7.84
C ARG A 20 35.32 -11.62 6.61
N GLU A 21 36.35 -10.81 6.39
CA GLU A 21 36.51 -10.01 5.18
C GLU A 21 36.43 -10.95 3.96
N ALA A 22 35.39 -10.78 3.14
CA ALA A 22 35.31 -11.45 1.85
C ALA A 22 36.33 -10.82 0.89
N PRO A 23 36.94 -11.58 -0.04
CA PRO A 23 37.81 -11.00 -1.06
C PRO A 23 37.06 -9.89 -1.82
N HIS A 24 37.67 -8.71 -1.90
CA HIS A 24 37.15 -7.55 -2.61
C HIS A 24 36.96 -7.89 -4.09
N ALA A 25 35.73 -8.27 -4.45
CA ALA A 25 35.32 -8.33 -5.84
C ALA A 25 35.46 -6.91 -6.43
N PRO A 26 35.93 -6.77 -7.69
CA PRO A 26 35.95 -5.47 -8.33
C PRO A 26 34.54 -4.85 -8.25
N PRO A 27 34.41 -3.52 -8.08
CA PRO A 27 33.11 -2.88 -8.00
C PRO A 27 32.32 -3.29 -9.23
N ARG A 28 31.30 -4.14 -9.01
CA ARG A 28 30.32 -4.45 -10.04
C ARG A 28 29.74 -3.10 -10.41
N ALA A 29 29.92 -2.68 -11.66
CA ALA A 29 29.31 -1.45 -12.16
C ALA A 29 27.86 -1.44 -11.69
N SER A 30 27.47 -0.41 -10.92
CA SER A 30 26.15 -0.31 -10.33
C SER A 30 25.14 -0.38 -11.45
N GLN A 31 24.51 -1.54 -11.63
CA GLN A 31 23.39 -1.63 -12.55
C GLN A 31 22.31 -0.67 -12.05
N PRO A 32 21.60 0.02 -12.95
CA PRO A 32 20.47 0.84 -12.54
C PRO A 32 19.54 -0.04 -11.71
N GLN A 33 19.42 0.28 -10.41
CA GLN A 33 18.45 -0.39 -9.58
C GLN A 33 17.08 0.13 -10.02
N PRO A 34 16.13 -0.77 -10.32
CA PRO A 34 14.78 -0.36 -10.64
C PRO A 34 14.22 0.41 -9.45
N SER A 35 13.47 1.47 -9.72
CA SER A 35 12.71 2.17 -8.70
C SER A 35 11.74 1.22 -7.99
N ALA A 36 11.30 1.58 -6.79
CA ALA A 36 10.30 0.80 -6.06
C ALA A 36 9.03 0.55 -6.90
N HIS A 37 8.63 1.52 -7.73
CA HIS A 37 7.50 1.39 -8.63
C HIS A 37 7.76 0.36 -9.74
N GLU A 38 8.91 0.39 -10.41
CA GLU A 38 9.27 -0.58 -11.46
C GLU A 38 9.48 -2.00 -10.91
N ALA A 39 9.87 -2.14 -9.64
CA ALA A 39 9.90 -3.43 -8.98
C ALA A 39 8.49 -3.99 -8.74
N LEU A 40 7.57 -3.15 -8.26
CA LEU A 40 6.16 -3.53 -8.03
C LEU A 40 5.43 -3.86 -9.34
N ASP A 41 5.63 -3.06 -10.39
CA ASP A 41 4.97 -3.28 -11.69
C ASP A 41 5.41 -4.61 -12.33
N ARG A 42 6.68 -5.02 -12.16
CA ARG A 42 7.16 -6.33 -12.63
C ARG A 42 6.59 -7.52 -11.86
N MET A 43 6.18 -7.31 -10.60
CA MET A 43 5.53 -8.35 -9.80
C MET A 43 4.05 -8.50 -10.13
N ASP A 44 3.44 -7.51 -10.77
CA ASP A 44 2.03 -7.54 -11.16
C ASP A 44 1.82 -8.33 -12.45
N THR A 45 1.30 -9.55 -12.33
CA THR A 45 1.05 -10.43 -13.48
C THR A 45 -0.28 -10.14 -14.19
N ARG A 46 -1.04 -9.13 -13.76
CA ARG A 46 -2.34 -8.79 -14.36
C ARG A 46 -2.12 -8.03 -15.67
N ALA A 47 -2.97 -8.31 -16.67
CA ALA A 47 -3.03 -7.49 -17.87
C ALA A 47 -3.64 -6.12 -17.51
N PRO A 48 -2.93 -5.00 -17.75
CA PRO A 48 -3.50 -3.68 -17.54
C PRO A 48 -4.68 -3.47 -18.47
N VAL A 49 -5.73 -2.81 -17.98
CA VAL A 49 -6.81 -2.33 -18.84
C VAL A 49 -6.19 -1.37 -19.86
N PRO A 50 -6.44 -1.52 -21.18
CA PRO A 50 -5.89 -0.64 -22.18
C PRO A 50 -6.55 0.73 -21.97
N LEU A 51 -5.84 1.66 -21.35
CA LEU A 51 -6.33 3.01 -21.06
C LEU A 51 -5.19 3.98 -21.31
N LEU A 52 -5.53 5.19 -21.75
CA LEU A 52 -4.57 6.28 -21.78
C LEU A 52 -4.02 6.51 -20.35
N PRO A 53 -2.73 6.84 -20.17
CA PRO A 53 -2.12 6.96 -18.84
C PRO A 53 -2.87 7.86 -17.85
N MET A 54 -3.41 8.98 -18.34
CA MET A 54 -4.23 9.89 -17.53
C MET A 54 -5.51 9.23 -17.02
N MET A 55 -6.16 8.40 -17.85
CA MET A 55 -7.37 7.68 -17.46
C MET A 55 -7.08 6.55 -16.48
N ALA A 56 -5.98 5.82 -16.69
CA ALA A 56 -5.53 4.80 -15.74
C ALA A 56 -5.24 5.42 -14.36
N ASN A 57 -4.58 6.58 -14.32
CA ASN A 57 -4.35 7.30 -13.06
C ASN A 57 -5.67 7.76 -12.42
N HIS A 58 -6.57 8.38 -13.19
CA HIS A 58 -7.88 8.81 -12.69
C HIS A 58 -8.68 7.64 -12.10
N GLN A 59 -8.73 6.49 -12.78
CA GLN A 59 -9.38 5.29 -12.26
C GLN A 59 -8.72 4.80 -10.96
N LYS A 60 -7.38 4.78 -10.90
CA LYS A 60 -6.65 4.40 -9.69
C LYS A 60 -6.97 5.35 -8.52
N GLN A 61 -7.09 6.65 -8.75
CA GLN A 61 -7.47 7.61 -7.71
C GLN A 61 -8.91 7.40 -7.23
N ASN A 62 -9.87 7.18 -8.14
CA ASN A 62 -11.25 6.84 -7.74
C ASN A 62 -11.29 5.58 -6.88
N MET A 63 -10.59 4.51 -7.26
CA MET A 63 -10.55 3.26 -6.49
C MET A 63 -9.90 3.44 -5.12
N ARG A 64 -8.84 4.26 -5.00
CA ARG A 64 -8.27 4.62 -3.69
C ARG A 64 -9.28 5.38 -2.83
N GLY A 65 -10.00 6.34 -3.41
CA GLY A 65 -11.07 7.06 -2.72
C GLY A 65 -12.18 6.13 -2.22
N HIS A 66 -12.56 5.12 -3.01
CA HIS A 66 -13.55 4.13 -2.60
C HIS A 66 -13.08 3.31 -1.39
N LEU A 67 -11.81 2.91 -1.35
CA LEU A 67 -11.24 2.20 -0.19
C LEU A 67 -11.22 3.07 1.07
N VAL A 68 -11.02 4.37 0.95
CA VAL A 68 -11.14 5.31 2.09
C VAL A 68 -12.58 5.35 2.59
N ALA A 69 -13.56 5.42 1.68
CA ALA A 69 -14.96 5.41 2.08
C ALA A 69 -15.39 4.13 2.80
N VAL A 70 -14.89 2.96 2.38
CA VAL A 70 -15.13 1.69 3.07
C VAL A 70 -14.54 1.70 4.49
N GLN A 71 -13.33 2.26 4.67
CA GLN A 71 -12.73 2.41 6.00
C GLN A 71 -13.57 3.30 6.90
N GLU A 72 -14.07 4.43 6.38
CA GLU A 72 -14.94 5.33 7.14
C GLU A 72 -16.28 4.69 7.51
N ILE A 73 -16.91 3.94 6.60
CA ILE A 73 -18.12 3.16 6.90
C ILE A 73 -17.85 2.15 8.01
N THR A 74 -16.73 1.42 7.91
CA THR A 74 -16.34 0.41 8.91
C THR A 74 -16.10 1.03 10.27
N ALA A 75 -15.46 2.20 10.33
CA ALA A 75 -15.24 2.93 11.56
C ALA A 75 -16.55 3.43 12.18
N ALA A 76 -17.45 4.00 11.38
CA ALA A 76 -18.75 4.48 11.85
C ALA A 76 -19.69 3.36 12.31
N LEU A 77 -19.61 2.17 11.70
CA LEU A 77 -20.32 0.96 12.14
C LEU A 77 -19.94 0.54 13.57
N ALA A 78 -18.70 0.77 13.99
CA ALA A 78 -18.26 0.40 15.35
C ALA A 78 -18.91 1.26 16.45
N THR A 79 -19.55 2.38 16.09
CA THR A 79 -20.16 3.33 17.03
C THR A 79 -21.62 3.66 16.67
N ASP A 80 -22.24 2.90 15.77
CA ASP A 80 -23.61 3.13 15.27
C ASP A 80 -23.85 4.56 14.74
N ASP A 81 -22.83 5.21 14.15
CA ASP A 81 -22.96 6.56 13.55
C ASP A 81 -23.54 6.46 12.14
N PHE A 82 -24.86 6.21 12.05
CA PHE A 82 -25.57 6.11 10.79
C PHE A 82 -25.44 7.34 9.87
N PRO A 83 -25.48 8.59 10.39
CA PRO A 83 -25.20 9.76 9.56
C PRO A 83 -23.80 9.75 8.92
N ALA A 84 -22.76 9.29 9.63
CA ALA A 84 -21.43 9.15 9.05
C ALA A 84 -21.38 8.05 7.98
N ILE A 85 -22.07 6.94 8.20
CA ILE A 85 -22.22 5.86 7.20
C ILE A 85 -22.84 6.41 5.92
N GLU A 86 -23.95 7.15 6.02
CA GLU A 86 -24.65 7.70 4.85
C GLU A 86 -23.77 8.67 4.05
N ARG A 87 -23.10 9.61 4.74
CA ARG A 87 -22.14 10.53 4.11
C ARG A 87 -21.02 9.77 3.39
N ALA A 88 -20.44 8.77 4.05
CA ALA A 88 -19.35 8.00 3.46
C ALA A 88 -19.81 7.17 2.26
N ALA A 89 -20.97 6.52 2.36
CA ALA A 89 -21.58 5.70 1.31
C ALA A 89 -21.94 6.51 0.06
N SER A 90 -22.38 7.76 0.21
CA SER A 90 -22.70 8.63 -0.93
C SER A 90 -21.54 8.84 -1.92
N ARG A 91 -20.28 8.68 -1.48
CA ARG A 91 -19.09 8.85 -2.33
C ARG A 91 -18.76 7.61 -3.18
N ILE A 92 -19.34 6.45 -2.84
CA ILE A 92 -19.14 5.18 -3.55
C ILE A 92 -20.44 4.62 -4.15
N GLY A 93 -21.57 5.25 -3.82
CA GLY A 93 -22.86 4.92 -4.39
C GLY A 93 -22.89 5.18 -5.89
N PHE A 94 -23.72 4.41 -6.59
CA PHE A 94 -23.98 4.62 -8.00
C PHE A 94 -24.61 6.00 -8.24
N SER A 95 -24.17 6.68 -9.29
CA SER A 95 -24.83 7.86 -9.84
C SER A 95 -25.01 7.70 -11.35
N GLU A 96 -26.04 8.30 -11.91
CA GLU A 96 -26.29 8.26 -13.36
C GLU A 96 -25.11 8.84 -14.15
N GLN A 97 -24.52 9.93 -13.65
CA GLN A 97 -23.32 10.54 -14.23
C GLN A 97 -22.13 9.57 -14.25
N MET A 98 -21.92 8.82 -13.17
CA MET A 98 -20.86 7.81 -13.12
C MET A 98 -21.16 6.66 -14.10
N GLY A 99 -22.41 6.21 -14.19
CA GLY A 99 -22.84 5.19 -15.16
C GLY A 99 -22.59 5.58 -16.62
N GLN A 100 -22.88 6.83 -16.99
CA GLN A 100 -22.59 7.36 -18.33
C GLN A 100 -21.08 7.39 -18.61
N MET A 101 -20.27 7.78 -17.62
CA MET A 101 -18.82 7.80 -17.74
C MET A 101 -18.24 6.40 -17.95
N CYS A 102 -18.71 5.41 -17.17
CA CYS A 102 -18.31 4.00 -17.30
C CYS A 102 -18.64 3.43 -18.69
N SER A 103 -19.79 3.83 -19.26
CA SER A 103 -20.23 3.37 -20.58
C SER A 103 -19.36 3.90 -21.74
N HIS A 104 -18.56 4.94 -21.51
CA HIS A 104 -17.74 5.57 -22.54
C HIS A 104 -16.23 5.37 -22.35
N MET A 105 -15.75 5.06 -21.14
CA MET A 105 -14.32 4.88 -20.87
C MET A 105 -13.68 3.70 -21.62
N GLY A 106 -14.45 2.66 -21.96
CA GLY A 106 -13.94 1.48 -22.69
C GLY A 106 -13.78 1.68 -24.20
N ALA A 107 -14.30 2.78 -24.77
CA ALA A 107 -14.33 3.00 -26.22
C ALA A 107 -13.04 3.64 -26.77
N GLY A 108 -12.17 4.16 -25.91
CA GLY A 108 -11.04 5.00 -26.31
C GLY A 108 -9.69 4.30 -26.45
N ALA A 109 -9.62 2.99 -26.27
CA ALA A 109 -8.35 2.27 -26.27
C ALA A 109 -8.26 1.21 -27.37
N PRO A 110 -7.14 1.13 -28.11
CA PRO A 110 -6.88 0.00 -28.97
C PRO A 110 -6.75 -1.23 -28.08
N GLY A 111 -7.69 -2.17 -28.23
CA GLY A 111 -7.69 -3.45 -27.53
C GLY A 111 -6.47 -4.30 -27.84
#